data_AF-A0A2V7U617-F1
#
_entry.id   AF-A0A2V7U617-F1
#
_cell.length_a   1.000
_cell.length_b   1.000
_cell.length_c   1.000
_cell.angle_alpha   90.00
_cell.angle_beta   90.00
_cell.angle_gamma   90.00
#
_symmetry.space_group_name_H-M   'P 1'
#
loop_
_entity.id
_entity.type
_entity.pdbx_description
1 polymer ?
#
loop_
_entity_poly.entity_id
_entity_poly.type
_entity_poly.pdbx_seq_one_letter_code
_entity_poly.pdbx_strand_id
1 'polypeptide(L)'
;MLPILRTSWPALVTRVRLLRRRPLLLNVRSLLQRIPFKPLDVNCLYLLEYVGIPPEHPGSLRGRAEVRRGTLEDLDALTQCQDKRLAFLNRFKANDQCAVAVLDGRIVGYQWFCDRPLYVEERYSCPIEVPRDTVYEYDIFIVPEHRLAGLWFKFHCLYLRDLMGRLDRQRVIGLVDYGMRLSMNTHLRFGFRLFRRVLVIQIFGKAICVGRAIRGDRASLPRWISGGGTAESRGAERAESGSRAARTEPAIGAARATNAPRST
;
A
#
# COMPACT_ATOMS: atom_id res chain seq x y z
N MET A 1 -19.45 3.77 -53.48
CA MET A 1 -18.75 2.51 -53.17
C MET A 1 -18.29 2.54 -51.72
N LEU A 2 -18.96 1.79 -50.83
CA LEU A 2 -18.64 1.71 -49.40
C LEU A 2 -17.69 0.51 -49.16
N PRO A 3 -16.60 0.67 -48.39
CA PRO A 3 -15.68 -0.43 -48.12
C PRO A 3 -16.29 -1.40 -47.10
N ILE A 4 -16.39 -2.66 -47.51
CA ILE A 4 -16.81 -3.78 -46.66
C ILE A 4 -15.66 -4.10 -45.69
N LEU A 5 -15.79 -3.64 -44.44
CA LEU A 5 -14.87 -3.99 -43.35
C LEU A 5 -15.03 -5.46 -42.96
N ARG A 6 -14.28 -6.35 -43.62
CA ARG A 6 -14.04 -7.74 -43.19
C ARG A 6 -13.21 -7.74 -41.90
N THR A 7 -13.86 -7.60 -40.76
CA THR A 7 -13.22 -7.91 -39.47
C THR A 7 -13.08 -9.42 -39.34
N SER A 8 -11.84 -9.90 -39.22
CA SER A 8 -11.53 -11.32 -39.24
C SER A 8 -11.97 -11.98 -37.91
N TRP A 9 -12.82 -13.00 -38.04
CA TRP A 9 -13.33 -13.85 -36.95
C TRP A 9 -12.26 -14.35 -35.93
N PRO A 10 -10.99 -14.63 -36.31
CA PRO A 10 -9.94 -15.02 -35.36
C PRO A 10 -9.62 -13.93 -34.31
N ALA A 11 -9.71 -12.65 -34.68
CA ALA A 11 -9.46 -11.54 -33.75
C ALA A 11 -10.56 -11.44 -32.68
N LEU A 12 -11.80 -11.81 -33.03
CA LEU A 12 -12.93 -11.82 -32.11
C LEU A 12 -12.82 -12.97 -31.10
N VAL A 13 -12.46 -14.18 -31.55
CA VAL A 13 -12.27 -15.36 -30.69
C VAL A 13 -11.12 -15.17 -29.71
N THR A 14 -10.03 -14.51 -30.14
CA THR A 14 -8.87 -14.23 -29.26
C THR A 14 -9.22 -13.21 -28.18
N ARG A 15 -10.04 -12.20 -28.49
CA ARG A 15 -10.61 -11.25 -27.51
C ARG A 15 -11.53 -11.92 -26.50
N VAL A 16 -12.36 -12.89 -26.94
CA VAL A 16 -13.27 -13.65 -26.06
C VAL A 16 -12.49 -14.56 -25.10
N ARG A 17 -11.40 -15.20 -25.54
CA ARG A 17 -10.53 -16.01 -24.64
C ARG A 17 -9.80 -15.17 -23.59
N LEU A 18 -9.37 -13.95 -23.92
CA LEU A 18 -8.77 -13.01 -22.95
C LEU A 18 -9.80 -12.50 -21.92
N LEU A 19 -11.05 -12.29 -22.33
CA LEU A 19 -12.16 -11.94 -21.43
C LEU A 19 -12.48 -13.05 -20.43
N ARG A 20 -12.33 -14.33 -20.81
CA ARG A 20 -12.60 -15.49 -19.95
C ARG A 20 -11.60 -15.68 -18.80
N ARG A 21 -10.41 -15.07 -18.89
CA ARG A 21 -9.38 -15.14 -17.83
C ARG A 21 -9.44 -14.00 -16.81
N ARG A 22 -10.27 -12.98 -17.05
CA ARG A 22 -10.48 -11.90 -16.08
C ARG A 22 -11.68 -12.22 -15.19
N PRO A 23 -11.61 -11.96 -13.87
CA PRO A 23 -12.77 -12.10 -13.00
C PRO A 23 -13.93 -11.26 -13.56
N LEU A 24 -15.13 -11.87 -13.62
CA LEU A 24 -16.38 -11.30 -14.18
C LEU A 24 -16.61 -9.83 -13.78
N LEU A 25 -16.28 -9.49 -12.53
CA LEU A 25 -16.36 -8.13 -11.98
C LEU A 25 -15.54 -7.09 -12.75
N LEU A 26 -14.35 -7.43 -13.25
CA LEU A 26 -13.54 -6.50 -14.04
C LEU A 26 -14.15 -6.22 -15.41
N ASN A 27 -14.81 -7.21 -16.02
CA ASN A 27 -15.47 -7.04 -17.31
C ASN A 27 -16.73 -6.18 -17.16
N VAL A 28 -17.54 -6.43 -16.12
CA VAL A 28 -18.70 -5.60 -15.78
C VAL A 28 -18.27 -4.16 -15.50
N ARG A 29 -17.23 -3.95 -14.68
CA ARG A 29 -16.68 -2.61 -14.40
C ARG A 29 -16.24 -1.89 -15.67
N SER A 30 -15.51 -2.58 -16.55
CA SER A 30 -15.05 -1.98 -17.82
C SER A 30 -16.20 -1.60 -18.75
N LEU A 31 -17.33 -2.30 -18.71
CA LEU A 31 -18.51 -1.96 -19.50
C LEU A 31 -19.22 -0.73 -18.91
N LEU A 32 -19.42 -0.72 -17.60
CA LEU A 32 -20.09 0.37 -16.87
C LEU A 32 -19.32 1.69 -16.96
N GLN A 33 -17.99 1.63 -16.98
CA GLN A 33 -17.14 2.82 -17.14
C GLN A 33 -17.31 3.54 -18.49
N ARG A 34 -17.94 2.92 -19.49
CA ARG A 34 -18.21 3.54 -20.80
C ARG A 34 -19.51 4.33 -20.83
N ILE A 35 -20.38 4.17 -19.83
CA ILE A 35 -21.65 4.90 -19.77
C ILE A 35 -21.34 6.30 -19.24
N PRO A 36 -21.73 7.37 -19.96
CA PRO A 36 -21.61 8.73 -19.44
C PRO A 36 -22.33 8.82 -18.08
N PHE A 37 -21.83 9.67 -17.18
CA PHE A 37 -22.32 9.82 -15.79
C PHE A 37 -22.05 8.64 -14.84
N LYS A 38 -21.47 7.52 -15.29
CA LYS A 38 -21.07 6.36 -14.46
C LYS A 38 -22.15 6.00 -13.42
N PRO A 39 -23.37 5.63 -13.86
CA PRO A 39 -24.50 5.42 -12.96
C PRO A 39 -24.29 4.26 -11.98
N LEU A 40 -23.33 3.37 -12.27
CA LEU A 40 -22.95 2.23 -11.44
C LEU A 40 -21.41 2.08 -11.42
N ASP A 41 -20.79 2.07 -10.23
CA ASP A 41 -19.42 1.62 -10.04
C ASP A 41 -19.36 0.51 -8.98
N VAL A 42 -18.51 -0.49 -9.22
CA VAL A 42 -18.36 -1.64 -8.33
C VAL A 42 -16.90 -1.79 -7.97
N ASN A 43 -16.60 -1.58 -6.69
CA ASN A 43 -15.25 -1.67 -6.13
C ASN A 43 -15.21 -2.74 -5.04
N CYS A 44 -14.02 -3.28 -4.80
CA CYS A 44 -13.78 -4.24 -3.74
C CYS A 44 -12.60 -3.73 -2.91
N LEU A 45 -12.79 -3.65 -1.61
CA LEU A 45 -11.83 -3.11 -0.66
C LEU A 45 -11.46 -4.21 0.34
N TYR A 46 -10.20 -4.19 0.77
CA TYR A 46 -9.69 -5.06 1.80
C TYR A 46 -9.34 -4.22 3.02
N LEU A 47 -9.95 -4.53 4.16
CA LEU A 47 -9.55 -3.95 5.43
C LEU A 47 -8.57 -4.89 6.11
N LEU A 48 -7.46 -4.31 6.51
CA LEU A 48 -6.38 -4.98 7.21
C LEU A 48 -6.29 -4.44 8.63
N GLU A 49 -5.84 -5.28 9.54
CA GLU A 49 -5.57 -4.91 10.93
C GLU A 49 -4.14 -5.28 11.32
N TYR A 50 -3.54 -4.46 12.15
CA TYR A 50 -2.31 -4.75 12.86
C TYR A 50 -2.58 -4.63 14.35
N VAL A 51 -2.27 -5.67 15.12
CA VAL A 51 -2.48 -5.70 16.58
C VAL A 51 -1.13 -5.53 17.27
N GLY A 52 -1.06 -4.55 18.16
CA GLY A 52 0.15 -4.14 18.88
C GLY A 52 0.69 -2.78 18.40
N ILE A 53 1.76 -2.36 19.05
CA ILE A 53 2.51 -1.15 18.70
C ILE A 53 3.56 -1.49 17.62
N PRO A 54 3.70 -0.70 16.55
CA PRO A 54 4.77 -0.88 15.58
C PRO A 54 6.16 -1.00 16.24
N PRO A 55 7.01 -1.93 15.78
CA PRO A 55 8.30 -2.17 16.40
C PRO A 55 9.27 -1.01 16.17
N GLU A 56 10.13 -0.77 17.15
CA GLU A 56 11.33 0.05 17.00
C GLU A 56 12.36 -0.74 16.19
N HIS A 57 12.43 -0.51 14.88
CA HIS A 57 13.35 -1.24 14.00
C HIS A 57 14.41 -0.29 13.40
N PRO A 58 15.57 -0.12 14.04
CA PRO A 58 16.60 0.82 13.56
C PRO A 58 17.09 0.48 12.14
N GLY A 59 17.19 -0.82 11.79
CA GLY A 59 17.59 -1.26 10.45
C GLY A 59 16.60 -0.94 9.32
N SER A 60 15.34 -0.65 9.66
CA SER A 60 14.26 -0.32 8.71
C SER A 60 14.14 1.19 8.48
N LEU A 61 14.84 2.02 9.27
CA LEU A 61 14.84 3.48 9.17
C LEU A 61 15.87 4.00 8.16
N ARG A 62 16.04 3.31 7.03
CA ARG A 62 16.99 3.73 5.98
C ARG A 62 16.52 5.02 5.29
N GLY A 63 17.47 5.71 4.66
CA GLY A 63 17.24 6.93 3.89
C GLY A 63 17.36 8.21 4.71
N ARG A 64 17.60 9.33 4.01
CA ARG A 64 17.91 10.64 4.62
C ARG A 64 16.68 11.45 5.05
N ALA A 65 15.49 11.06 4.60
CA ALA A 65 14.28 11.80 4.91
C ALA A 65 13.91 11.70 6.40
N GLU A 66 13.58 12.83 6.99
CA GLU A 66 13.03 12.96 8.33
C GLU A 66 11.52 12.76 8.29
N VAL A 67 10.93 12.14 9.31
CA VAL A 67 9.47 12.05 9.45
C VAL A 67 9.05 12.85 10.67
N ARG A 68 8.09 13.76 10.48
CA ARG A 68 7.53 14.61 11.55
C ARG A 68 6.02 14.75 11.41
N ARG A 69 5.39 15.39 12.40
CA ARG A 69 3.99 15.81 12.32
C ARG A 69 3.82 16.85 11.21
N GLY A 70 2.84 16.61 10.34
CA GLY A 70 2.34 17.61 9.39
C GLY A 70 1.39 18.58 10.08
N THR A 71 1.48 19.85 9.72
CA THR A 71 0.66 20.94 10.26
C THR A 71 -0.05 21.70 9.14
N LEU A 72 -0.92 22.65 9.49
CA LEU A 72 -1.60 23.48 8.49
C LEU A 72 -0.61 24.33 7.66
N GLU A 73 0.54 24.68 8.21
CA GLU A 73 1.61 25.40 7.49
C GLU A 73 2.21 24.56 6.35
N ASP A 74 2.10 23.23 6.44
CA ASP A 74 2.57 22.30 5.40
C ASP A 74 1.57 22.17 4.22
N LEU A 75 0.40 22.82 4.27
CA LEU A 75 -0.68 22.61 3.31
C LEU A 75 -0.27 22.87 1.86
N ASP A 76 0.52 23.92 1.62
CA ASP A 76 0.99 24.26 0.27
C ASP A 76 1.95 23.19 -0.25
N ALA A 77 2.91 22.75 0.57
CA ALA A 77 3.87 21.69 0.21
C ALA A 77 3.21 20.31 0.04
N LEU A 78 2.20 19.99 0.85
CA LEU A 78 1.36 18.80 0.66
C LEU A 78 0.60 18.86 -0.68
N THR A 79 0.06 20.03 -1.03
CA THR A 79 -0.65 20.25 -2.30
C THR A 79 0.28 20.06 -3.52
N GLN A 80 1.57 20.37 -3.38
CA GLN A 80 2.57 20.10 -4.42
C GLN A 80 2.81 18.59 -4.62
N CYS A 81 2.62 17.76 -3.57
CA CYS A 81 2.71 16.31 -3.70
C CYS A 81 1.48 15.72 -4.43
N GLN A 82 0.29 16.15 -4.03
CA GLN A 82 -0.97 15.83 -4.69
C GLN A 82 -1.89 17.05 -4.66
N ASP A 83 -2.44 17.41 -5.82
CA ASP A 83 -3.35 18.55 -5.97
C ASP A 83 -4.73 18.27 -5.33
N LYS A 84 -4.75 18.32 -3.99
CA LYS A 84 -5.90 17.98 -3.12
C LYS A 84 -6.04 18.97 -1.97
N ARG A 85 -5.71 20.25 -2.20
CA ARG A 85 -5.70 21.30 -1.16
C ARG A 85 -6.94 21.28 -0.27
N LEU A 86 -8.13 21.25 -0.86
CA LEU A 86 -9.39 21.30 -0.11
C LEU A 86 -9.58 20.07 0.78
N ALA A 87 -9.22 18.87 0.30
CA ALA A 87 -9.32 17.65 1.09
C ALA A 87 -8.35 17.68 2.28
N PHE A 88 -7.10 18.10 2.06
CA PHE A 88 -6.12 18.25 3.15
C PHE A 88 -6.55 19.28 4.19
N LEU A 89 -7.06 20.43 3.76
CA LEU A 89 -7.61 21.44 4.66
C LEU A 89 -8.76 20.89 5.51
N ASN A 90 -9.68 20.14 4.90
CA ASN A 90 -10.79 19.54 5.62
C ASN A 90 -10.34 18.50 6.65
N ARG A 91 -9.31 17.71 6.34
CA ARG A 91 -8.73 16.74 7.29
C ARG A 91 -8.06 17.42 8.47
N PHE A 92 -7.31 18.49 8.25
CA PHE A 92 -6.77 19.31 9.35
C PHE A 92 -7.88 19.90 10.21
N LYS A 93 -8.95 20.44 9.60
CA LYS A 93 -10.13 20.94 10.34
C LYS A 93 -10.85 19.85 11.12
N ALA A 94 -10.86 18.62 10.61
CA ALA A 94 -11.40 17.44 11.29
C ALA A 94 -10.47 16.88 12.37
N ASN A 95 -9.31 17.53 12.61
CA ASN A 95 -8.28 17.12 13.55
C ASN A 95 -7.70 15.72 13.26
N ASP A 96 -7.73 15.31 11.99
CA ASP A 96 -7.03 14.10 11.55
C ASP A 96 -5.51 14.32 11.64
N GLN A 97 -4.77 13.26 11.93
CA GLN A 97 -3.34 13.33 12.17
C GLN A 97 -2.58 13.12 10.86
N CYS A 98 -1.60 13.97 10.57
CA CYS A 98 -0.77 13.87 9.37
C CYS A 98 0.68 13.61 9.76
N ALA A 99 1.30 12.61 9.14
CA ALA A 99 2.75 12.47 9.11
C ALA A 99 3.27 12.96 7.76
N VAL A 100 4.39 13.68 7.76
CA VAL A 100 5.09 14.11 6.55
C VAL A 100 6.53 13.63 6.56
N ALA A 101 7.02 13.22 5.39
CA ALA A 101 8.42 12.89 5.16
C ALA A 101 9.09 14.08 4.47
N VAL A 102 10.13 14.63 5.09
CA VAL A 102 10.88 15.80 4.60
C VAL A 102 12.28 15.38 4.17
N LEU A 103 12.69 15.75 2.97
CA LEU A 103 14.03 15.54 2.44
C LEU A 103 14.50 16.85 1.79
N ASP A 104 15.69 17.33 2.19
CA ASP A 104 16.30 18.55 1.65
C ASP A 104 15.33 19.76 1.68
N GLY A 105 14.59 19.90 2.78
CA GLY A 105 13.60 20.96 2.99
C GLY A 105 12.26 20.80 2.25
N ARG A 106 12.05 19.69 1.53
CA ARG A 106 10.83 19.44 0.74
C ARG A 106 10.05 18.26 1.29
N ILE A 107 8.72 18.35 1.27
CA ILE A 107 7.86 17.20 1.57
C ILE A 107 7.90 16.24 0.37
N VAL A 108 8.30 15.00 0.63
CA VAL A 108 8.41 13.92 -0.37
C VAL A 108 7.41 12.79 -0.16
N GLY A 109 6.59 12.89 0.88
CA GLY A 109 5.50 11.97 1.14
C GLY A 109 4.73 12.36 2.38
N TYR A 110 3.55 11.77 2.51
CA TYR A 110 2.68 11.95 3.66
C TYR A 110 1.84 10.70 3.93
N GLN A 111 1.29 10.62 5.14
CA GLN A 111 0.28 9.64 5.52
C GLN A 111 -0.71 10.27 6.49
N TRP A 112 -2.00 9.96 6.32
CA TRP A 112 -3.07 10.42 7.20
C TRP A 112 -3.55 9.31 8.15
N PHE A 113 -3.97 9.73 9.34
CA PHE A 113 -4.51 8.87 10.37
C PHE A 113 -5.73 9.52 11.03
N CYS A 114 -6.70 8.69 11.42
CA CYS A 114 -7.93 9.10 12.10
C CYS A 114 -8.13 8.22 13.33
N ASP A 115 -8.48 8.83 14.47
CA ASP A 115 -8.82 8.15 15.72
C ASP A 115 -10.27 8.39 16.15
N ARG A 116 -11.07 9.05 15.30
CA ARG A 116 -12.50 9.25 15.51
C ARG A 116 -13.24 7.92 15.32
N PRO A 117 -14.33 7.66 16.06
CA PRO A 117 -15.03 6.37 16.04
C PRO A 117 -15.64 5.99 14.68
N LEU A 118 -15.84 6.98 13.81
CA LEU A 118 -16.36 6.78 12.46
C LEU A 118 -15.58 7.65 11.48
N TYR A 119 -15.03 7.01 10.46
CA TYR A 119 -14.42 7.66 9.30
C TYR A 119 -15.24 7.34 8.04
N VAL A 120 -15.36 8.30 7.12
CA VAL A 120 -16.02 8.07 5.82
C VAL A 120 -14.94 8.11 4.74
N GLU A 121 -14.69 6.97 4.09
CA GLU A 121 -13.75 6.89 2.97
C GLU A 121 -14.31 7.66 1.77
N GLU A 122 -13.74 8.86 1.57
CA GLU A 122 -14.16 9.88 0.61
C GLU A 122 -14.34 9.33 -0.81
N ARG A 123 -13.46 8.43 -1.25
CA ARG A 123 -13.51 7.87 -2.62
C ARG A 123 -14.73 6.98 -2.86
N TYR A 124 -15.21 6.33 -1.81
CA TYR A 124 -16.24 5.31 -1.89
C TYR A 124 -17.53 5.68 -1.16
N SER A 125 -17.54 6.79 -0.41
CA SER A 125 -18.59 7.13 0.56
C SER A 125 -18.91 5.96 1.49
N CYS A 126 -17.88 5.18 1.85
CA CYS A 126 -18.00 3.99 2.67
C CYS A 126 -17.69 4.36 4.12
N PRO A 127 -18.64 4.19 5.06
CA PRO A 127 -18.34 4.34 6.48
C PRO A 127 -17.40 3.22 6.95
N ILE A 128 -16.45 3.59 7.79
CA ILE A 128 -15.49 2.70 8.43
C ILE A 128 -15.56 2.99 9.92
N GLU A 129 -16.04 2.00 10.67
CA GLU A 129 -16.02 2.02 12.13
C GLU A 129 -14.58 1.86 12.61
N VAL A 130 -14.14 2.75 13.49
CA VAL A 130 -12.81 2.74 14.11
C VAL A 130 -13.00 2.45 15.60
N PRO A 131 -12.65 1.24 16.07
CA PRO A 131 -12.78 0.91 17.48
C PRO A 131 -11.94 1.85 18.37
N ARG A 132 -12.35 2.02 19.64
CA ARG A 132 -11.71 2.97 20.56
C ARG A 132 -10.22 2.71 20.77
N ASP A 133 -9.77 1.46 20.71
CA ASP A 133 -8.35 1.06 20.88
C ASP A 133 -7.55 1.12 19.56
N THR A 134 -8.13 1.69 18.50
CA THR A 134 -7.63 1.61 17.13
C THR A 134 -7.31 2.97 16.52
N VAL A 135 -6.27 3.04 15.70
CA VAL A 135 -6.01 4.13 14.75
C VAL A 135 -6.34 3.64 13.34
N TYR A 136 -7.08 4.43 12.57
CA TYR A 136 -7.31 4.16 11.16
C TYR A 136 -6.30 4.91 10.29
N GLU A 137 -5.52 4.20 9.49
CA GLU A 137 -4.59 4.79 8.53
C GLU A 137 -5.22 4.88 7.13
N TYR A 138 -4.99 6.00 6.45
CA TYR A 138 -5.53 6.23 5.11
C TYR A 138 -4.70 7.24 4.32
N ASP A 139 -4.97 7.30 3.01
CA ASP A 139 -4.34 8.22 2.04
C ASP A 139 -2.83 8.43 2.27
N ILE A 140 -2.06 7.38 1.98
CA ILE A 140 -0.61 7.47 1.92
C ILE A 140 -0.15 7.83 0.51
N PHE A 141 0.78 8.78 0.42
CA PHE A 141 1.47 9.10 -0.81
C PHE A 141 2.95 9.28 -0.58
N ILE A 142 3.74 8.75 -1.50
CA ILE A 142 5.17 8.96 -1.59
C ILE A 142 5.46 9.30 -3.05
N VAL A 143 6.17 10.41 -3.28
CA VAL A 143 6.55 10.82 -4.63
C VAL A 143 7.34 9.69 -5.31
N PRO A 144 7.11 9.42 -6.62
CA PRO A 144 7.60 8.21 -7.29
C PRO A 144 9.09 7.91 -7.07
N GLU A 145 9.93 8.94 -7.08
CA GLU A 145 11.39 8.89 -6.99
C GLU A 145 11.88 8.42 -5.61
N HIS A 146 11.02 8.53 -4.59
CA HIS A 146 11.33 8.16 -3.21
C HIS A 146 10.55 6.91 -2.75
N ARG A 147 9.84 6.23 -3.66
CA ARG A 147 9.19 4.95 -3.35
C ARG A 147 10.23 3.86 -3.12
N LEU A 148 9.86 2.86 -2.32
CA LEU A 148 10.73 1.75 -1.92
C LEU A 148 11.98 2.17 -1.11
N ALA A 149 12.15 3.45 -0.78
CA ALA A 149 13.23 3.96 0.06
C ALA A 149 12.99 3.78 1.57
N GLY A 150 11.98 2.99 1.97
CA GLY A 150 11.64 2.73 3.37
C GLY A 150 10.76 3.80 4.05
N LEU A 151 10.31 4.84 3.33
CA LEU A 151 9.49 5.91 3.91
C LEU A 151 8.20 5.42 4.59
N TRP A 152 7.51 4.44 3.98
CA TRP A 152 6.31 3.84 4.57
C TRP A 152 6.60 3.21 5.95
N PHE A 153 7.75 2.55 6.10
CA PHE A 153 8.18 1.99 7.38
C PHE A 153 8.50 3.08 8.39
N LYS A 154 9.09 4.21 7.96
CA LYS A 154 9.33 5.35 8.86
C LYS A 154 8.04 5.95 9.38
N PHE A 155 7.00 6.10 8.55
CA PHE A 155 5.69 6.55 9.03
C PHE A 155 5.15 5.64 10.14
N HIS A 156 5.31 4.32 10.00
CA HIS A 156 4.80 3.35 10.98
C HIS A 156 5.66 3.27 12.25
N CYS A 157 6.96 3.02 12.10
CA CYS A 157 7.87 2.75 13.20
C CYS A 157 8.23 4.00 14.01
N LEU A 158 8.14 5.19 13.42
CA LEU A 158 8.43 6.46 14.11
C LEU A 158 7.13 7.17 14.50
N TYR A 159 6.38 7.66 13.51
CA TYR A 159 5.27 8.55 13.77
C TYR A 159 4.04 7.83 14.34
N LEU A 160 3.60 6.75 13.70
CA LEU A 160 2.40 6.02 14.13
C LEU A 160 2.63 5.37 15.50
N ARG A 161 3.82 4.81 15.75
CA ARG A 161 4.21 4.33 17.08
C ARG A 161 4.04 5.41 18.16
N ASP A 162 4.64 6.59 17.97
CA ASP A 162 4.51 7.72 18.90
C ASP A 162 3.03 8.13 19.07
N LEU A 163 2.31 8.27 17.95
CA LEU A 163 0.90 8.64 17.96
C LEU A 163 0.05 7.64 18.76
N MET A 164 0.25 6.34 18.55
CA MET A 164 -0.45 5.28 19.28
C MET A 164 -0.13 5.33 20.78
N GLY A 165 1.12 5.61 21.16
CA GLY A 165 1.51 5.81 22.54
C GLY A 165 0.79 7.01 23.18
N ARG A 166 0.74 8.15 22.50
CA ARG A 166 0.03 9.36 22.98
C ARG A 166 -1.47 9.18 23.09
N LEU A 167 -2.07 8.41 22.19
CA LEU A 167 -3.52 8.17 22.17
C LEU A 167 -3.97 6.95 22.99
N ASP A 168 -3.02 6.19 23.57
CA ASP A 168 -3.26 4.89 24.19
C ASP A 168 -4.07 3.95 23.27
N ARG A 169 -3.47 3.62 22.12
CA ARG A 169 -4.05 2.76 21.08
C ARG A 169 -3.16 1.54 20.88
N GLN A 170 -3.79 0.39 20.59
CA GLN A 170 -3.12 -0.90 20.49
C GLN A 170 -3.45 -1.63 19.18
N ARG A 171 -4.19 -1.01 18.27
CA ARG A 171 -4.52 -1.56 16.96
C ARG A 171 -4.40 -0.49 15.88
N VAL A 172 -4.07 -0.93 14.68
CA VAL A 172 -4.14 -0.12 13.45
C VAL A 172 -5.08 -0.83 12.49
N ILE A 173 -5.96 -0.08 11.83
CA ILE A 173 -6.74 -0.58 10.68
C ILE A 173 -6.34 0.23 9.46
N GLY A 174 -6.13 -0.45 8.33
CA GLY A 174 -5.87 0.17 7.03
C GLY A 174 -6.80 -0.38 5.95
N LEU A 175 -6.87 0.33 4.83
CA LEU A 175 -7.68 -0.05 3.68
C LEU A 175 -6.82 -0.14 2.41
N VAL A 176 -6.95 -1.25 1.69
CA VAL A 176 -6.27 -1.46 0.41
C VAL A 176 -7.27 -1.84 -0.67
N ASP A 177 -7.20 -1.14 -1.79
CA ASP A 177 -8.04 -1.39 -2.96
C ASP A 177 -7.71 -2.76 -3.59
N TYR A 178 -8.74 -3.46 -4.08
CA TYR A 178 -8.55 -4.70 -4.80
C TYR A 178 -7.62 -4.51 -6.01
N GLY A 179 -6.56 -5.33 -6.06
CA GLY A 179 -5.58 -5.31 -7.15
C GLY A 179 -4.34 -4.48 -6.87
N MET A 180 -4.29 -3.72 -5.77
CA MET A 180 -3.09 -3.00 -5.31
C MET A 180 -2.09 -3.95 -4.63
N ARG A 181 -1.48 -4.82 -5.44
CA ARG A 181 -0.59 -5.90 -4.98
C ARG A 181 0.60 -5.40 -4.17
N LEU A 182 1.24 -4.32 -4.61
CA LEU A 182 2.39 -3.75 -3.92
C LEU A 182 2.00 -3.32 -2.49
N SER A 183 0.94 -2.51 -2.38
CA SER A 183 0.42 -2.04 -1.09
C SER A 183 0.03 -3.23 -0.19
N MET A 184 -0.77 -4.17 -0.69
CA MET A 184 -1.15 -5.36 0.07
C MET A 184 0.07 -6.14 0.59
N ASN A 185 1.04 -6.43 -0.28
CA ASN A 185 2.23 -7.17 0.10
C ASN A 185 3.08 -6.41 1.12
N THR A 186 3.16 -5.08 1.03
CA THR A 186 3.85 -4.25 2.02
C THR A 186 3.20 -4.39 3.40
N HIS A 187 1.87 -4.24 3.50
CA HIS A 187 1.15 -4.37 4.77
C HIS A 187 1.29 -5.79 5.35
N LEU A 188 1.08 -6.84 4.53
CA LEU A 188 1.19 -8.22 5.00
C LEU A 188 2.60 -8.56 5.50
N ARG A 189 3.65 -8.10 4.80
CA ARG A 189 5.05 -8.28 5.24
C ARG A 189 5.37 -7.52 6.51
N PHE A 190 4.72 -6.38 6.74
CA PHE A 190 4.84 -5.63 7.99
C PHE A 190 4.18 -6.34 9.18
N GLY A 191 3.24 -7.26 8.91
CA GLY A 191 2.55 -8.05 9.92
C GLY A 191 1.05 -7.76 10.01
N PHE A 192 0.50 -6.93 9.13
CA PHE A 192 -0.95 -6.77 9.05
C PHE A 192 -1.62 -8.09 8.64
N ARG A 193 -2.84 -8.29 9.11
CA ARG A 193 -3.71 -9.40 8.79
C ARG A 193 -4.95 -8.89 8.08
N LEU A 194 -5.37 -9.62 7.07
CA LEU A 194 -6.62 -9.31 6.38
C LEU A 194 -7.80 -9.84 7.22
N PHE A 195 -8.72 -8.97 7.63
CA PHE A 195 -9.84 -9.37 8.51
C PHE A 195 -11.23 -9.14 7.88
N ARG A 196 -11.36 -8.23 6.91
CA ARG A 196 -12.64 -7.94 6.26
C ARG A 196 -12.47 -7.60 4.78
N ARG A 197 -13.43 -8.04 3.97
CA ARG A 197 -13.60 -7.60 2.57
C ARG A 197 -14.88 -6.81 2.46
N VAL A 198 -14.85 -5.68 1.75
CA VAL A 198 -16.02 -4.83 1.52
C VAL A 198 -16.25 -4.71 0.03
N LEU A 199 -17.44 -5.10 -0.42
CA LEU A 199 -17.93 -4.80 -1.76
C LEU A 199 -18.65 -3.45 -1.70
N VAL A 200 -18.19 -2.49 -2.50
CA VAL A 200 -18.84 -1.18 -2.63
C VAL A 200 -19.53 -1.13 -3.98
N ILE A 201 -20.83 -0.86 -3.95
CA ILE A 201 -21.67 -0.66 -5.14
C ILE A 201 -22.18 0.79 -5.07
N GLN A 202 -21.67 1.66 -5.95
CA GLN A 202 -22.11 3.04 -6.05
C GLN A 202 -23.14 3.17 -7.17
N ILE A 203 -24.35 3.63 -6.84
CA ILE A 203 -25.45 3.85 -7.78
C ILE A 203 -25.85 5.34 -7.72
N PHE A 204 -25.67 6.08 -8.81
CA PHE A 204 -25.94 7.53 -8.87
C PHE A 204 -25.35 8.32 -7.68
N GLY A 205 -24.09 8.04 -7.33
CA GLY A 205 -23.39 8.69 -6.21
C GLY A 205 -23.75 8.17 -4.81
N LYS A 206 -24.78 7.31 -4.66
CA LYS A 206 -25.10 6.65 -3.40
C LYS A 206 -24.35 5.34 -3.27
N ALA A 207 -23.67 5.11 -2.15
CA ALA A 207 -22.89 3.90 -1.92
C ALA A 207 -23.67 2.87 -1.10
N ILE A 208 -23.65 1.61 -1.55
CA ILE A 208 -24.08 0.44 -0.79
C ILE A 208 -22.82 -0.36 -0.48
N CYS A 209 -22.54 -0.56 0.81
CA CYS A 209 -21.34 -1.24 1.28
C CYS A 209 -21.70 -2.57 1.92
N VAL A 210 -21.21 -3.68 1.35
CA VAL A 210 -21.47 -5.03 1.85
C VAL A 210 -20.17 -5.62 2.37
N GLY A 211 -20.05 -5.68 3.69
CA GLY A 211 -18.90 -6.26 4.38
C GLY A 211 -19.05 -7.77 4.58
N ARG A 212 -17.95 -8.50 4.38
CA ARG A 212 -17.83 -9.91 4.77
C ARG A 212 -16.55 -10.10 5.58
N ALA A 213 -16.71 -10.64 6.79
CA ALA A 213 -15.57 -11.04 7.61
C ALA A 213 -14.81 -12.17 6.90
N ILE A 214 -13.48 -12.09 6.94
CA ILE A 214 -12.59 -13.12 6.43
C ILE A 214 -12.26 -14.01 7.63
N ARG A 215 -12.93 -15.16 7.71
CA ARG A 215 -12.55 -16.22 8.63
C ARG A 215 -11.18 -16.71 8.16
N GLY A 216 -10.19 -16.82 9.05
CA GLY A 216 -8.78 -17.08 8.71
C GLY A 216 -8.45 -18.38 7.97
N ASP A 217 -9.42 -19.01 7.29
CA ASP A 217 -9.17 -20.03 6.29
C ASP A 217 -8.36 -19.46 5.11
N ARG A 218 -7.42 -20.26 4.61
CA ARG A 218 -6.58 -19.90 3.46
C ARG A 218 -7.40 -19.71 2.17
N ALA A 219 -8.63 -20.25 2.13
CA ALA A 219 -9.52 -20.26 0.99
C ALA A 219 -10.21 -18.90 0.74
N SER A 220 -10.39 -18.10 1.79
CA SER A 220 -10.98 -16.76 1.72
C SER A 220 -10.00 -15.68 1.29
N LEU A 221 -8.69 -15.96 1.34
CA LEU A 221 -7.66 -15.08 0.82
C LEU A 221 -7.72 -15.02 -0.72
N PRO A 222 -7.50 -13.85 -1.33
CA PRO A 222 -7.38 -13.73 -2.77
C PRO A 222 -6.31 -14.69 -3.31
N ARG A 223 -6.62 -15.43 -4.38
CA ARG A 223 -5.72 -16.45 -4.94
C ARG A 223 -4.30 -15.96 -5.23
N TRP A 224 -4.14 -14.67 -5.55
CA TRP A 224 -2.83 -14.08 -5.82
C TRP A 224 -2.00 -13.80 -4.56
N ILE A 225 -2.62 -13.82 -3.37
CA ILE A 225 -1.92 -13.81 -2.06
C ILE A 225 -1.47 -15.24 -1.72
N SER A 226 -2.33 -16.23 -1.95
CA SER A 226 -2.04 -17.64 -1.63
C SER A 226 -1.13 -18.34 -2.67
N GLY A 227 -1.04 -17.83 -3.90
CA GLY A 227 -0.42 -18.50 -5.04
C GLY A 227 1.09 -18.35 -5.21
N GLY A 228 1.80 -17.80 -4.22
CA GLY A 228 3.27 -17.74 -4.24
C GLY A 228 3.99 -19.05 -3.90
N GLY A 229 3.24 -20.10 -3.53
CA GLY A 229 3.78 -21.36 -3.04
C GLY A 229 3.23 -22.59 -3.75
N THR A 230 3.35 -22.65 -5.08
CA THR A 230 3.38 -23.92 -5.85
C THR A 230 4.08 -23.69 -7.18
N ALA A 231 5.32 -23.20 -7.15
CA ALA A 231 6.33 -23.73 -8.06
C ALA A 231 6.99 -24.85 -7.26
N GLU A 232 6.32 -26.00 -7.20
CA GLU A 232 6.99 -27.22 -6.78
C GLU A 232 8.24 -27.36 -7.63
N SER A 233 9.36 -27.43 -6.92
CA SER A 233 10.62 -28.02 -7.29
C SER A 233 10.41 -29.38 -7.94
N ARG A 234 10.03 -29.40 -9.23
CA ARG A 234 10.20 -30.58 -10.06
C ARG A 234 11.64 -30.61 -10.54
N GLY A 235 12.44 -31.42 -9.86
CA GLY A 235 13.63 -32.04 -10.43
C GLY A 235 14.92 -31.24 -10.35
N ALA A 236 15.51 -31.17 -9.16
CA ALA A 236 16.97 -31.11 -9.03
C ALA A 236 17.42 -32.24 -8.08
N GLU A 237 17.02 -33.45 -8.44
CA GLU A 237 17.62 -34.68 -7.94
C GLU A 237 18.43 -35.25 -9.10
N ARG A 238 19.69 -34.82 -9.24
CA ARG A 238 20.74 -35.60 -9.91
C ARG A 238 22.15 -35.07 -9.64
N ALA A 239 22.93 -35.99 -9.09
CA ALA A 239 24.39 -36.09 -9.08
C ALA A 239 25.17 -35.23 -8.06
N GLU A 240 25.32 -35.81 -6.87
CA GLU A 240 26.63 -35.86 -6.21
C GLU A 240 27.69 -36.42 -7.17
N SER A 241 28.82 -35.73 -7.30
CA SER A 241 30.15 -36.31 -7.58
C SER A 241 31.14 -35.17 -7.84
N GLY A 242 32.12 -34.98 -6.95
CA GLY A 242 33.40 -34.42 -7.39
C GLY A 242 34.10 -33.45 -6.43
N SER A 243 34.89 -34.05 -5.54
CA SER A 243 36.29 -33.68 -5.29
C SER A 243 36.64 -32.37 -4.56
N ARG A 244 36.98 -32.63 -3.30
CA ARG A 244 37.84 -31.92 -2.34
C ARG A 244 39.23 -31.54 -2.91
N ALA A 245 39.62 -30.27 -2.81
CA ALA A 245 41.01 -29.78 -2.70
C ALA A 245 40.94 -28.33 -2.15
N ALA A 246 41.17 -28.05 -0.87
CA ALA A 246 42.46 -27.89 -0.17
C ALA A 246 43.23 -26.59 -0.48
N ARG A 247 43.43 -25.78 0.59
CA ARG A 247 44.45 -24.72 0.81
C ARG A 247 44.18 -23.37 0.09
N THR A 248 44.41 -22.19 0.66
CA THR A 248 45.30 -21.73 1.77
C THR A 248 44.88 -20.30 2.16
N GLU A 249 44.72 -20.00 3.45
CA GLU A 249 45.08 -18.68 4.03
C GLU A 249 46.59 -18.71 4.34
N PRO A 250 47.34 -17.59 4.55
CA PRO A 250 46.88 -16.35 5.21
C PRO A 250 47.53 -15.02 4.69
N ALA A 251 47.11 -13.90 5.30
CA ALA A 251 47.99 -12.95 6.03
C ALA A 251 47.76 -11.44 5.75
N ILE A 252 47.40 -10.75 6.83
CA ILE A 252 48.08 -9.56 7.42
C ILE A 252 48.38 -8.37 6.48
N GLY A 253 47.80 -7.21 6.84
CA GLY A 253 48.29 -5.90 6.38
C GLY A 253 47.62 -4.74 7.12
N ALA A 254 48.27 -4.26 8.17
CA ALA A 254 47.93 -3.04 8.90
C ALA A 254 48.71 -1.83 8.36
N ALA A 255 48.09 -0.64 8.31
CA ALA A 255 48.70 0.71 8.42
C ALA A 255 47.58 1.77 8.30
N ARG A 256 47.34 2.67 9.28
CA ARG A 256 47.90 4.05 9.43
C ARG A 256 47.72 4.94 8.18
N ALA A 257 47.45 6.24 8.20
CA ALA A 257 47.06 7.27 9.16
C ALA A 257 46.92 8.60 8.35
N THR A 258 46.20 9.59 8.90
CA THR A 258 46.40 11.06 8.73
C THR A 258 46.36 11.71 7.34
N ASN A 259 45.40 12.60 7.09
CA ASN A 259 45.61 14.06 7.23
C ASN A 259 44.38 14.87 6.80
N ALA A 260 44.05 15.87 7.61
CA ALA A 260 43.14 16.96 7.30
C ALA A 260 43.91 18.13 6.66
N PRO A 261 43.28 18.97 5.84
CA PRO A 261 43.72 20.35 5.63
C PRO A 261 42.81 21.33 6.39
N ARG A 262 43.45 22.24 7.13
CA ARG A 262 42.88 23.54 7.50
C ARG A 262 42.84 24.43 6.26
N SER A 263 41.76 25.17 6.07
CA SER A 263 41.75 26.38 5.25
C SER A 263 41.41 27.58 6.12
N THR A 264 42.22 28.61 5.88
CA THR A 264 42.22 30.01 6.32
C THR A 264 40.86 30.68 6.37
#